data_AF-A0A8H3Z8A0-F1
#
_entry.id   AF-A0A8H3Z8A0-F1
#
_cell.length_a   1.000
_cell.length_b   1.000
_cell.length_c   1.000
_cell.angle_alpha   90.00
_cell.angle_beta   90.00
_cell.angle_gamma   90.00
#
_symmetry.space_group_name_H-M   'P 1'
#
loop_
_entity.id
_entity.type
_entity.pdbx_description
1 polymer ?
#
loop_
_entity_poly.entity_id
_entity_poly.type
_entity_poly.pdbx_seq_one_letter_code
_entity_poly.pdbx_strand_id
1 'polypeptide(L)'
;MIWYLLWPFRGTTEPPRLAPEHPIRRAFYRYGVAAARHWLLFILGSVATAVLLCYPVLILVENPTTAFSKLPYHVWTSARLYDGHPNTVPDLEVRQIWVHGSYNKAFEKPVLQEALSIQDTLVGDRHGLEEEAASEDDSIAKEQRNICLGDFATDHPSLGLHSPLMFWNCSSRTLQSDNDIVETINSQVTRKSYLNLTLRPASVFASKSFSESRIVGADALVITVFERVTENTNRQWDDRLGSLAQDAPHRWDLYPRGGHVERGQLYEFQQKPLSTNDELALAGSYSFMLGYIIWNLSSLRAVKSWTGLLITLISQASLFFPSSRCHRFEPILLP
;
A
#
# COMPACT_ATOMS: atom_id res chain seq x y z
N MET A 1 -23.83 -30.32 -0.44
CA MET A 1 -24.06 -29.43 0.72
C MET A 1 -25.25 -28.48 0.53
N ILE A 2 -25.50 -27.89 -0.65
CA ILE A 2 -26.71 -27.07 -0.91
C ILE A 2 -28.04 -27.77 -0.54
N TRP A 3 -28.10 -29.10 -0.66
CA TRP A 3 -29.27 -29.91 -0.27
C TRP A 3 -29.62 -29.85 1.21
N TYR A 4 -28.62 -29.80 2.08
CA TYR A 4 -28.82 -29.69 3.53
C TYR A 4 -29.29 -28.29 3.94
N LEU A 5 -28.90 -27.25 3.19
CA LEU A 5 -29.34 -25.87 3.42
C LEU A 5 -30.82 -25.63 3.04
N LEU A 6 -31.37 -26.43 2.13
CA LEU A 6 -32.77 -26.32 1.67
C LEU A 6 -33.73 -27.23 2.45
N TRP A 7 -33.23 -27.98 3.43
CA TRP A 7 -34.02 -28.87 4.29
C TRP A 7 -35.24 -28.22 4.96
N PRO A 8 -35.16 -27.01 5.55
CA PRO A 8 -36.31 -26.41 6.23
C PRO A 8 -37.49 -26.09 5.28
N PHE A 9 -37.24 -26.00 3.96
CA PHE A 9 -38.27 -25.77 2.94
C PHE A 9 -38.81 -27.05 2.29
N ARG A 10 -38.10 -28.19 2.42
CA ARG A 10 -38.45 -29.44 1.74
C ARG A 10 -39.00 -30.53 2.65
N GLY A 11 -38.72 -30.49 3.96
CA GLY A 11 -39.18 -31.51 4.90
C GLY A 11 -38.58 -32.91 4.69
N THR A 12 -37.63 -33.08 3.76
CA THR A 12 -36.93 -34.35 3.51
C THR A 12 -35.42 -34.11 3.41
N THR A 13 -34.64 -35.08 3.93
CA THR A 13 -33.18 -35.10 3.83
C THR A 13 -32.68 -35.88 2.61
N GLU A 14 -33.58 -36.59 1.93
CA GLU A 14 -33.23 -37.39 0.76
C GLU A 14 -33.09 -36.53 -0.50
N PRO A 15 -32.03 -36.75 -1.30
CA PRO A 15 -31.87 -36.04 -2.57
C PRO A 15 -33.01 -36.45 -3.54
N PRO A 16 -33.47 -35.54 -4.40
CA PRO A 16 -34.58 -35.79 -5.28
C PRO A 16 -34.07 -36.72 -6.37
N ARG A 17 -34.72 -37.87 -6.50
CA ARG A 17 -34.41 -38.78 -7.59
C ARG A 17 -35.01 -38.21 -8.87
N LEU A 18 -34.22 -37.40 -9.57
CA LEU A 18 -34.59 -36.88 -10.89
C LEU A 18 -34.81 -38.06 -11.84
N ALA A 19 -35.97 -38.07 -12.52
CA ALA A 19 -36.28 -39.07 -13.53
C ALA A 19 -35.14 -39.13 -14.58
N PRO A 20 -34.87 -40.31 -15.19
CA PRO A 20 -33.83 -40.47 -16.20
C PRO A 20 -33.94 -39.47 -17.36
N GLU A 21 -35.17 -39.09 -17.70
CA GLU A 21 -35.53 -38.17 -18.78
C GLU A 21 -35.24 -36.69 -18.44
N HIS A 22 -34.94 -36.35 -17.18
CA HIS A 22 -34.88 -34.96 -16.74
C HIS A 22 -33.69 -34.21 -17.39
N PRO A 23 -33.90 -33.00 -17.94
CA PRO A 23 -32.90 -32.29 -18.75
C PRO A 23 -31.61 -31.99 -17.96
N ILE A 24 -31.74 -31.59 -16.69
CA ILE A 24 -30.59 -31.34 -15.80
C ILE A 24 -29.74 -32.60 -15.60
N ARG A 25 -30.37 -33.76 -15.36
CA ARG A 25 -29.67 -35.04 -15.18
C ARG A 25 -28.92 -35.42 -16.45
N ARG A 26 -29.55 -35.23 -17.62
CA ARG A 26 -28.95 -35.50 -18.93
C ARG A 26 -27.75 -34.58 -19.22
N ALA A 27 -27.82 -33.30 -18.84
CA ALA A 27 -26.73 -32.35 -19.00
C ALA A 27 -25.50 -32.73 -18.14
N PHE A 28 -25.69 -32.98 -16.84
CA PHE A 28 -24.60 -33.41 -15.96
C PHE A 28 -24.01 -34.76 -16.38
N TYR A 29 -24.84 -35.70 -16.83
CA TYR A 29 -24.35 -36.99 -17.33
C TYR A 29 -23.50 -36.82 -18.60
N ARG A 30 -23.96 -36.02 -19.57
CA ARG A 30 -23.18 -35.72 -20.78
C ARG A 30 -21.85 -35.04 -20.45
N TYR A 31 -21.87 -34.05 -19.56
CA TYR A 31 -20.66 -33.37 -19.10
C TYR A 31 -19.70 -34.35 -18.40
N GLY A 32 -20.19 -35.19 -17.49
CA GLY A 32 -19.38 -36.18 -16.79
C GLY A 32 -18.76 -37.23 -17.72
N VAL A 33 -19.52 -37.72 -18.70
CA VAL A 33 -19.01 -38.66 -19.73
C VAL A 33 -17.95 -37.98 -20.61
N ALA A 34 -18.17 -36.73 -21.02
CA ALA A 34 -17.19 -35.97 -21.79
C ALA A 34 -15.89 -35.73 -20.99
N ALA A 35 -16.02 -35.37 -19.71
CA ALA A 35 -14.89 -35.18 -18.80
C ALA A 35 -14.10 -36.48 -18.57
N ALA A 36 -14.78 -37.61 -18.41
CA ALA A 36 -14.11 -38.91 -18.25
C ALA A 36 -13.41 -39.36 -19.55
N ARG A 37 -14.02 -39.15 -20.71
CA ARG A 37 -13.46 -39.52 -22.01
C ARG A 37 -12.26 -38.65 -22.41
N HIS A 38 -12.28 -37.37 -22.05
CA HIS A 38 -11.24 -36.39 -22.37
C HIS A 38 -10.55 -35.85 -21.13
N TRP A 39 -10.22 -36.73 -20.19
CA TRP A 39 -9.67 -36.37 -18.87
C TRP A 39 -8.47 -35.43 -18.95
N LEU A 40 -7.56 -35.63 -19.91
CA LEU A 40 -6.35 -34.83 -20.06
C LEU A 40 -6.65 -33.37 -20.44
N LEU A 41 -7.63 -33.12 -21.32
CA LEU A 41 -8.04 -31.76 -21.71
C LEU A 41 -8.69 -31.01 -20.55
N PHE A 42 -9.50 -31.69 -19.74
CA PHE A 42 -10.12 -31.09 -18.57
C PHE A 42 -9.09 -30.74 -17.49
N ILE A 43 -8.10 -31.62 -17.24
CA ILE A 43 -7.00 -31.31 -16.33
C ILE A 43 -6.20 -30.11 -16.86
N LEU A 44 -5.78 -30.13 -18.12
CA LEU A 44 -5.00 -29.05 -18.73
C LEU A 44 -5.74 -27.71 -18.67
N GLY A 45 -7.04 -27.70 -19.00
CA GLY A 45 -7.88 -26.50 -18.92
C GLY A 45 -8.03 -25.97 -17.50
N SER A 46 -8.21 -26.85 -16.51
CA SER A 46 -8.28 -26.46 -15.09
C SER A 46 -6.96 -25.86 -14.58
N VAL A 47 -5.83 -26.46 -14.93
CA VAL A 47 -4.49 -25.98 -14.55
C VAL A 47 -4.20 -24.65 -15.24
N ALA A 48 -4.49 -24.54 -16.54
CA ALA A 48 -4.31 -23.29 -17.29
C ALA A 48 -5.16 -22.14 -16.69
N THR A 49 -6.41 -22.43 -16.33
CA THR A 49 -7.30 -21.46 -15.68
C THR A 49 -6.76 -21.07 -14.29
N ALA A 50 -6.30 -22.03 -13.49
CA ALA A 50 -5.70 -21.77 -12.18
C ALA A 50 -4.44 -20.91 -12.31
N VAL A 51 -3.54 -21.23 -13.25
CA VAL A 51 -2.34 -20.43 -13.53
C VAL A 51 -2.73 -19.02 -13.97
N LEU A 52 -3.70 -18.87 -14.86
CA LEU A 52 -4.16 -17.55 -15.34
C LEU A 52 -4.80 -16.72 -14.23
N LEU A 53 -5.53 -17.35 -13.31
CA LEU A 53 -6.11 -16.68 -12.14
C LEU A 53 -5.07 -16.36 -11.04
N CYS A 54 -4.00 -17.15 -10.93
CA CYS A 54 -2.88 -16.89 -10.01
C CYS A 54 -1.85 -15.92 -10.60
N TYR A 55 -1.78 -15.76 -11.92
CA TYR A 55 -0.83 -14.91 -12.62
C TYR A 55 -0.85 -13.43 -12.16
N PRO A 56 -2.01 -12.79 -11.88
CA PRO A 56 -2.06 -11.44 -11.34
C PRO A 56 -1.28 -11.27 -10.02
N VAL A 57 -1.17 -12.32 -9.20
CA VAL A 57 -0.41 -12.25 -7.95
C VAL A 57 1.07 -11.94 -8.20
N LEU A 58 1.64 -12.43 -9.31
CA LEU A 58 3.03 -12.13 -9.68
C LEU A 58 3.20 -10.68 -10.13
N ILE A 59 2.22 -10.11 -10.82
CA ILE A 59 2.24 -8.70 -11.30
C ILE A 59 1.98 -7.73 -10.14
N LEU A 60 1.11 -8.08 -9.19
CA LEU A 60 0.82 -7.24 -8.02
C LEU A 60 2.03 -7.09 -7.08
N VAL A 61 2.94 -8.07 -7.04
CA VAL A 61 4.18 -7.99 -6.26
C VAL A 61 5.11 -6.88 -6.77
N GLU A 62 5.03 -6.56 -8.06
CA GLU A 62 5.85 -5.52 -8.70
C GLU A 62 5.13 -4.16 -8.79
N ASN A 63 3.91 -4.03 -8.28
CA ASN A 63 3.15 -2.79 -8.43
C ASN A 63 3.82 -1.64 -7.63
N PRO A 64 4.25 -0.54 -8.30
CA PRO A 64 4.91 0.59 -7.65
C PRO A 64 4.04 1.28 -6.59
N THR A 65 2.72 1.06 -6.60
CA THR A 65 1.80 1.58 -5.58
C THR A 65 1.84 0.80 -4.28
N THR A 66 2.44 -0.39 -4.25
CA THR A 66 2.37 -1.29 -3.10
C THR A 66 3.72 -1.40 -2.39
N ALA A 67 3.71 -1.05 -1.11
CA ALA A 67 4.88 -1.03 -0.24
C ALA A 67 5.28 -2.44 0.27
N PHE A 68 5.19 -3.48 -0.57
CA PHE A 68 5.39 -4.86 -0.11
C PHE A 68 6.85 -5.25 0.13
N SER A 69 7.82 -4.45 -0.33
CA SER A 69 9.23 -4.86 -0.36
C SER A 69 9.93 -4.96 1.01
N LYS A 70 9.28 -4.59 2.12
CA LYS A 70 9.85 -4.66 3.49
C LYS A 70 8.81 -4.96 4.58
N LEU A 71 7.73 -5.70 4.29
CA LEU A 71 6.90 -6.15 5.40
C LEU A 71 7.61 -7.29 6.14
N PRO A 72 7.75 -7.23 7.47
CA PRO A 72 8.25 -8.36 8.24
C PRO A 72 7.29 -9.54 8.06
N TYR A 73 7.83 -10.65 7.51
CA TYR A 73 7.07 -11.81 7.02
C TYR A 73 6.30 -12.61 8.09
N HIS A 74 6.44 -12.24 9.37
CA HIS A 74 5.86 -12.95 10.52
C HIS A 74 5.20 -11.99 11.51
N VAL A 75 4.60 -10.91 11.04
CA VAL A 75 4.04 -9.86 11.91
C VAL A 75 2.66 -9.47 11.45
N TRP A 76 1.70 -9.49 12.37
CA TRP A 76 0.45 -8.79 12.22
C TRP A 76 0.69 -7.30 12.42
N THR A 77 0.40 -6.52 11.38
CA THR A 77 0.32 -5.07 11.51
C THR A 77 -1.10 -4.70 11.89
N SER A 78 -1.26 -3.99 13.00
CA SER A 78 -2.55 -3.47 13.44
C SER A 78 -2.40 -1.97 13.68
N ALA A 79 -3.30 -1.19 13.09
CA ALA A 79 -3.50 0.21 13.43
C ALA A 79 -4.88 0.30 14.07
N ARG A 80 -4.92 0.65 15.36
CA ARG A 80 -6.17 0.85 16.09
C ARG A 80 -6.17 2.21 16.77
N LEU A 81 -7.37 2.76 16.98
CA LEU A 81 -7.51 3.94 17.83
C LEU A 81 -6.98 3.59 19.22
N TYR A 82 -6.23 4.52 19.82
CA TYR A 82 -5.66 4.31 21.14
C TYR A 82 -6.74 4.47 22.21
N ASP A 83 -7.07 3.36 22.89
CA ASP A 83 -8.08 3.30 23.95
C ASP A 83 -7.50 3.61 25.35
N GLY A 84 -6.28 4.12 25.44
CA GLY A 84 -5.59 4.39 26.70
C GLY A 84 -5.90 5.77 27.30
N HIS A 85 -4.97 6.27 28.13
CA HIS A 85 -5.19 7.54 28.82
C HIS A 85 -5.19 8.73 27.82
N PRO A 86 -6.16 9.66 27.89
CA PRO A 86 -6.27 10.75 26.91
C PRO A 86 -5.10 11.74 26.93
N ASN A 87 -4.30 11.75 28.00
CA ASN A 87 -3.12 12.60 28.14
C ASN A 87 -1.81 11.89 27.76
N THR A 88 -1.87 10.71 27.13
CA THR A 88 -0.67 10.03 26.63
C THR A 88 -0.03 10.85 25.52
N VAL A 89 1.25 11.19 25.68
CA VAL A 89 2.03 11.90 24.67
C VAL A 89 2.33 10.94 23.51
N PRO A 90 2.04 11.29 22.25
CA PRO A 90 2.40 10.47 21.10
C PRO A 90 3.91 10.41 20.91
N ASP A 91 4.43 9.26 20.46
CA ASP A 91 5.85 9.14 20.06
C ASP A 91 6.14 9.97 18.79
N LEU A 92 5.15 10.04 17.89
CA LEU A 92 5.23 10.71 16.60
C LEU A 92 3.86 11.29 16.26
N GLU A 93 3.83 12.59 15.96
CA GLU A 93 2.68 13.25 15.37
C GLU A 93 2.86 13.32 13.87
N VAL A 94 1.81 12.97 13.12
CA VAL A 94 1.81 13.00 11.66
C VAL A 94 0.73 13.98 11.21
N ARG A 95 1.16 15.04 10.54
CA ARG A 95 0.27 16.04 9.95
C ARG A 95 0.34 15.94 8.44
N GLN A 96 -0.81 15.92 7.79
CA GLN A 96 -0.89 15.85 6.34
C GLN A 96 -1.61 17.08 5.80
N ILE A 97 -1.00 17.70 4.79
CA ILE A 97 -1.55 18.83 4.06
C ILE A 97 -1.82 18.36 2.64
N TRP A 98 -3.04 18.58 2.18
CA TRP A 98 -3.51 18.14 0.88
C TRP A 98 -3.76 19.39 0.04
N VAL A 99 -2.88 19.64 -0.94
CA VAL A 99 -3.01 20.78 -1.84
C VAL A 99 -3.67 20.29 -3.12
N HIS A 100 -4.93 20.67 -3.30
CA HIS A 100 -5.74 20.24 -4.44
C HIS A 100 -5.51 21.14 -5.65
N GLY A 101 -5.29 20.52 -6.80
CA GLY A 101 -5.44 21.17 -8.10
C GLY A 101 -6.86 21.00 -8.62
N SER A 102 -7.11 21.56 -9.80
CA SER A 102 -8.26 21.13 -10.61
C SER A 102 -8.12 19.64 -10.99
N TYR A 103 -9.19 19.03 -11.52
CA TYR A 103 -9.18 17.63 -11.93
C TYR A 103 -7.95 17.28 -12.79
N ASN A 104 -7.14 16.35 -12.28
CA ASN A 104 -5.88 15.84 -12.82
C ASN A 104 -4.78 16.90 -13.06
N LYS A 105 -4.84 18.05 -12.39
CA LYS A 105 -4.01 19.23 -12.63
C LYS A 105 -3.14 19.64 -11.44
N ALA A 106 -2.91 18.74 -10.47
CA ALA A 106 -2.04 19.03 -9.33
C ALA A 106 -0.57 19.26 -9.72
N PHE A 107 -0.15 18.82 -10.91
CA PHE A 107 1.22 18.99 -11.42
C PHE A 107 1.42 20.29 -12.20
N GLU A 108 0.40 21.13 -12.31
CA GLU A 108 0.57 22.44 -12.92
C GLU A 108 1.48 23.31 -12.03
N LYS A 109 2.43 24.04 -12.65
CA LYS A 109 3.41 24.87 -11.95
C LYS A 109 2.79 25.83 -10.91
N PRO A 110 1.65 26.51 -11.17
CA PRO A 110 1.02 27.37 -10.18
C PRO A 110 0.65 26.60 -8.90
N VAL A 111 0.10 25.38 -9.02
CA VAL A 111 -0.28 24.56 -7.86
C VAL A 111 0.97 24.14 -7.07
N LEU A 112 2.04 23.74 -7.76
CA LEU A 112 3.31 23.36 -7.12
C LEU A 112 3.99 24.56 -6.43
N GLN A 113 3.90 25.77 -6.99
CA GLN A 113 4.42 26.99 -6.39
C GLN A 113 3.63 27.40 -5.14
N GLU A 114 2.30 27.34 -5.21
CA GLU A 114 1.45 27.58 -4.04
C GLU A 114 1.72 26.54 -2.95
N ALA A 115 1.86 25.27 -3.32
CA ALA A 115 2.21 24.21 -2.39
C ALA A 115 3.56 24.46 -1.70
N LEU A 116 4.54 25.03 -2.41
CA LEU A 116 5.84 25.40 -1.85
C LEU A 116 5.71 26.56 -0.86
N SER A 117 4.93 27.59 -1.21
CA SER A 117 4.64 28.70 -0.30
C SER A 117 3.92 28.24 0.97
N ILE A 118 2.93 27.34 0.86
CA ILE A 118 2.24 26.73 2.01
C ILE A 118 3.23 25.96 2.87
N GLN A 119 4.05 25.11 2.24
CA GLN A 119 5.03 24.29 2.93
C GLN A 119 5.98 25.18 3.74
N ASP A 120 6.58 26.18 3.12
CA ASP A 120 7.58 27.03 3.76
C ASP A 120 6.93 27.86 4.90
N THR A 121 5.70 28.32 4.73
CA THR A 121 4.95 29.03 5.79
C THR A 121 4.68 28.14 7.01
N LEU A 122 4.22 26.90 6.79
CA LEU A 122 3.84 25.98 7.87
C LEU A 122 5.05 25.36 8.56
N VAL A 123 6.06 25.00 7.78
CA VAL A 123 7.27 24.34 8.27
C VAL A 123 8.21 25.33 8.95
N GLY A 124 8.17 26.60 8.54
CA GLY A 124 9.01 27.67 9.09
C GLY A 124 9.82 28.32 7.99
N ASP A 125 9.87 29.65 8.03
CA ASP A 125 10.33 30.47 6.92
C ASP A 125 11.79 30.18 6.54
N ARG A 126 12.01 29.88 5.25
CA ARG A 126 13.34 29.73 4.64
C ARG A 126 13.84 31.02 3.99
N HIS A 127 13.10 32.13 4.08
CA HIS A 127 13.37 33.38 3.36
C HIS A 127 14.68 34.11 3.72
N GLY A 128 15.59 33.53 4.51
CA GLY A 128 16.84 34.17 4.93
C GLY A 128 18.10 33.88 4.09
N LEU A 129 18.11 32.92 3.16
CA LEU A 129 19.38 32.39 2.62
C LEU A 129 19.50 32.34 1.09
N GLU A 130 18.60 32.99 0.34
CA GLU A 130 18.82 33.17 -1.10
C GLU A 130 19.96 34.18 -1.43
N GLU A 131 20.45 34.96 -0.46
CA GLU A 131 21.50 35.98 -0.70
C GLU A 131 22.95 35.54 -0.45
N GLU A 132 23.25 34.47 0.30
CA GLU A 132 24.64 34.15 0.68
C GLU A 132 25.31 32.98 -0.07
N ALA A 133 24.60 32.29 -0.98
CA ALA A 133 25.18 31.16 -1.72
C ALA A 133 25.94 31.54 -3.02
N ALA A 134 26.36 32.81 -3.15
CA ALA A 134 27.24 33.29 -4.22
C ALA A 134 28.70 33.38 -3.73
N SER A 135 29.26 32.27 -3.28
CA SER A 135 30.72 32.09 -3.20
C SER A 135 31.16 31.05 -4.23
N GLU A 136 31.88 31.55 -5.23
CA GLU A 136 32.47 30.83 -6.35
C GLU A 136 33.71 30.03 -5.90
N ASP A 137 33.57 28.93 -5.15
CA ASP A 137 34.66 27.93 -5.10
C ASP A 137 34.23 26.58 -4.51
N ASP A 138 33.27 25.87 -5.12
CA ASP A 138 33.19 24.41 -4.93
C ASP A 138 32.30 23.75 -6.00
N SER A 139 32.90 23.44 -7.15
CA SER A 139 32.20 22.89 -8.32
C SER A 139 32.07 21.36 -8.31
N ILE A 140 32.42 20.67 -7.22
CA ILE A 140 32.38 19.20 -7.15
C ILE A 140 31.39 18.66 -6.07
N ALA A 141 30.95 19.49 -5.11
CA ALA A 141 29.98 19.10 -4.06
C ALA A 141 28.54 19.59 -4.27
N LYS A 142 28.20 20.11 -5.46
CA LYS A 142 26.91 20.77 -5.75
C LYS A 142 25.77 19.85 -6.22
N GLU A 143 26.04 18.58 -6.52
CA GLU A 143 25.02 17.68 -7.06
C GLU A 143 24.14 17.01 -5.98
N GLN A 144 24.51 17.11 -4.70
CA GLN A 144 23.86 16.34 -3.64
C GLN A 144 23.58 17.13 -2.34
N ARG A 145 23.66 18.47 -2.34
CA ARG A 145 23.05 19.24 -1.24
C ARG A 145 21.56 19.39 -1.54
N ASN A 146 20.79 18.40 -1.11
CA ASN A 146 19.34 18.52 -0.99
C ASN A 146 19.07 19.76 -0.13
N ILE A 147 18.60 20.86 -0.72
CA ILE A 147 18.28 22.08 0.04
C ILE A 147 17.19 21.76 1.09
N CYS A 148 16.29 20.81 0.83
CA CYS A 148 15.39 20.24 1.85
C CYS A 148 16.07 19.50 3.03
N LEU A 149 17.34 19.08 2.90
CA LEU A 149 18.09 18.22 3.85
C LEU A 149 19.07 19.03 4.72
N GLY A 150 19.76 20.03 4.14
CA GLY A 150 20.87 20.73 4.78
C GLY A 150 20.47 21.55 6.00
N ASP A 151 19.50 22.44 5.83
CA ASP A 151 19.09 23.39 6.88
C ASP A 151 17.98 22.83 7.79
N PHE A 152 17.16 21.93 7.24
CA PHE A 152 16.00 21.42 7.97
C PHE A 152 16.39 20.48 9.12
N ALA A 153 17.39 19.61 8.89
CA ALA A 153 17.88 18.70 9.89
C ALA A 153 18.71 19.40 10.98
N THR A 154 19.29 20.58 10.67
CA THR A 154 20.07 21.39 11.63
C THR A 154 19.18 22.29 12.48
N ASP A 155 18.16 22.91 11.89
CA ASP A 155 17.29 23.86 12.59
C ASP A 155 16.14 23.15 13.33
N HIS A 156 15.70 21.99 12.83
CA HIS A 156 14.56 21.24 13.40
C HIS A 156 14.83 19.72 13.48
N PRO A 157 15.72 19.26 14.38
CA PRO A 157 16.10 17.85 14.50
C PRO A 157 14.93 16.93 14.91
N SER A 158 13.83 17.47 15.42
CA SER A 158 12.61 16.76 15.80
C SER A 158 11.56 16.68 14.68
N LEU A 159 11.76 17.38 13.57
CA LEU A 159 10.78 17.55 12.50
C LEU A 159 11.22 16.82 11.24
N GLY A 160 10.24 16.30 10.51
CA GLY A 160 10.43 15.57 9.29
C GLY A 160 9.45 15.86 8.19
N LEU A 161 9.99 16.22 7.03
CA LEU A 161 9.21 16.50 5.85
C LEU A 161 9.27 15.34 4.86
N HIS A 162 8.11 15.01 4.29
CA HIS A 162 7.96 14.11 3.15
C HIS A 162 6.98 14.74 2.17
N SER A 163 7.52 15.36 1.13
CA SER A 163 6.80 16.26 0.22
C SER A 163 7.13 15.96 -1.24
N PRO A 164 6.17 16.08 -2.17
CA PRO A 164 6.46 15.99 -3.60
C PRO A 164 7.42 17.09 -4.07
N LEU A 165 7.47 18.23 -3.39
CA LEU A 165 8.36 19.34 -3.74
C LEU A 165 9.85 19.00 -3.59
N MET A 166 10.14 17.89 -2.91
CA MET A 166 11.48 17.34 -2.84
C MET A 166 12.02 16.89 -4.20
N PHE A 167 11.18 16.59 -5.22
CA PHE A 167 11.66 16.34 -6.59
C PHE A 167 12.46 17.53 -7.17
N TRP A 168 12.21 18.74 -6.67
CA TRP A 168 12.92 19.96 -7.05
C TRP A 168 13.74 20.56 -5.91
N ASN A 169 14.16 19.75 -4.94
CA ASN A 169 14.92 20.21 -3.77
C ASN A 169 14.22 21.32 -2.97
N CYS A 170 12.88 21.38 -2.95
CA CYS A 170 12.13 22.45 -2.30
C CYS A 170 12.54 23.86 -2.81
N SER A 171 13.01 23.96 -4.06
CA SER A 171 13.47 25.23 -4.64
C SER A 171 12.49 25.74 -5.68
N SER A 172 12.00 26.96 -5.49
CA SER A 172 11.13 27.65 -6.45
C SER A 172 11.82 27.85 -7.80
N ARG A 173 13.12 28.20 -7.80
CA ARG A 173 13.91 28.40 -9.02
C ARG A 173 14.00 27.12 -9.86
N THR A 174 14.36 26.00 -9.23
CA THR A 174 14.48 24.70 -9.91
C THR A 174 13.14 24.26 -10.49
N LEU A 175 12.05 24.41 -9.72
CA LEU A 175 10.69 24.11 -10.16
C LEU A 175 10.26 24.98 -11.35
N GLN A 176 10.59 26.28 -11.33
CA GLN A 176 10.26 27.19 -12.43
C GLN A 176 11.02 26.86 -13.72
N SER A 177 12.29 26.49 -13.59
CA SER A 177 13.16 26.13 -14.72
C SER A 177 12.84 24.77 -15.34
N ASP A 178 12.08 23.91 -14.66
CA ASP A 178 11.71 22.60 -15.18
C ASP A 178 10.70 22.72 -16.32
N ASN A 179 11.01 22.16 -17.49
CA ASN A 179 10.14 22.21 -18.66
C ASN A 179 9.14 21.04 -18.70
N ASP A 180 9.40 19.95 -18.00
CA ASP A 180 8.55 18.75 -17.99
C ASP A 180 8.46 18.13 -16.59
N ILE A 181 7.49 18.63 -15.82
CA ILE A 181 7.19 18.19 -14.46
C ILE A 181 6.92 16.69 -14.39
N VAL A 182 6.22 16.14 -15.40
CA VAL A 182 5.79 14.74 -15.40
C VAL A 182 6.98 13.83 -15.66
N GLU A 183 7.86 14.19 -16.59
CA GLU A 183 9.10 13.47 -16.86
C GLU A 183 10.03 13.51 -15.64
N THR A 184 10.16 14.66 -14.98
CA THR A 184 10.98 14.79 -13.76
C THR A 184 10.50 13.86 -12.64
N ILE A 185 9.18 13.76 -12.41
CA ILE A 185 8.63 12.85 -11.40
C ILE A 185 8.90 11.39 -11.78
N ASN A 186 8.64 11.02 -13.05
CA ASN A 186 8.78 9.64 -13.51
C ASN A 186 10.24 9.17 -13.60
N SER A 187 11.19 10.07 -13.88
CA SER A 187 12.62 9.74 -13.91
C SER A 187 13.22 9.56 -12.51
N GLN A 188 12.55 10.05 -11.47
CA GLN A 188 13.05 10.06 -10.09
C GLN A 188 12.30 9.10 -9.15
N VAL A 189 11.82 7.97 -9.65
CA VAL A 189 11.04 6.98 -8.87
C VAL A 189 11.77 6.38 -7.64
N THR A 190 13.11 6.39 -7.65
CA THR A 190 13.94 5.90 -6.53
C THR A 190 14.35 7.01 -5.56
N ARG A 191 13.98 8.26 -5.84
CA ARG A 191 14.31 9.40 -5.00
C ARG A 191 13.78 9.19 -3.59
N LYS A 192 14.58 9.59 -2.61
CA LYS A 192 14.24 9.47 -1.20
C LYS A 192 14.14 10.85 -0.57
N SER A 193 13.24 10.98 0.39
CA SER A 193 13.21 12.09 1.33
C SER A 193 14.43 12.02 2.27
N TYR A 194 14.60 13.09 3.03
CA TYR A 194 15.67 13.20 4.02
C TYR A 194 15.55 12.13 5.13
N LEU A 195 14.34 11.61 5.39
CA LEU A 195 14.05 10.46 6.27
C LEU A 195 14.44 9.11 5.65
N ASN A 196 15.13 9.10 4.50
CA ASN A 196 15.42 7.89 3.71
C ASN A 196 14.14 7.14 3.27
N LEU A 197 13.00 7.83 3.17
CA LEU A 197 11.74 7.29 2.67
C LEU A 197 11.64 7.56 1.18
N THR A 198 11.37 6.54 0.36
CA THR A 198 11.18 6.74 -1.08
C THR A 198 9.97 7.63 -1.35
N LEU A 199 10.13 8.66 -2.19
CA LEU A 199 9.07 9.55 -2.68
C LEU A 199 8.20 8.83 -3.72
N ARG A 200 7.59 7.72 -3.30
CA ARG A 200 6.72 6.96 -4.19
C ARG A 200 5.50 7.82 -4.53
N PRO A 201 5.02 7.81 -5.79
CA PRO A 201 3.80 8.51 -6.15
C PRO A 201 2.65 8.18 -5.21
N ALA A 202 2.57 6.93 -4.73
CA ALA A 202 1.63 6.44 -3.71
C ALA A 202 1.53 7.32 -2.46
N SER A 203 2.65 7.84 -1.94
CA SER A 203 2.70 8.56 -0.66
C SER A 203 2.64 10.09 -0.78
N VAL A 204 2.97 10.65 -1.94
CA VAL A 204 3.07 12.12 -2.13
C VAL A 204 2.00 12.74 -3.03
N PHE A 205 1.15 11.93 -3.65
CA PHE A 205 0.04 12.39 -4.51
C PHE A 205 -1.27 11.71 -4.12
N ALA A 206 -2.41 12.31 -4.43
CA ALA A 206 -3.73 11.67 -4.27
C ALA A 206 -4.51 11.67 -5.59
N SER A 207 -5.39 10.68 -5.76
CA SER A 207 -6.18 10.47 -6.98
C SER A 207 -5.32 10.55 -8.25
N LYS A 208 -4.40 9.59 -8.36
CA LYS A 208 -3.37 9.55 -9.41
C LYS A 208 -3.95 8.96 -10.70
N SER A 209 -3.55 9.50 -11.83
CA SER A 209 -3.79 8.91 -13.14
C SER A 209 -2.48 8.32 -13.71
N PHE A 210 -2.59 7.14 -14.32
CA PHE A 210 -1.45 6.43 -14.90
C PHE A 210 -1.71 6.11 -16.37
N SER A 211 -0.66 6.19 -17.18
CA SER A 211 -0.63 5.68 -18.55
C SER A 211 0.63 4.83 -18.69
N GLU A 212 0.49 3.58 -19.13
CA GLU A 212 1.64 2.67 -19.34
C GLU A 212 2.62 2.62 -18.15
N SER A 213 2.09 2.48 -16.93
CA SER A 213 2.84 2.49 -15.65
C SER A 213 3.52 3.80 -15.25
N ARG A 214 3.42 4.85 -16.07
CA ARG A 214 3.93 6.19 -15.79
C ARG A 214 2.82 7.06 -15.20
N ILE A 215 3.16 7.91 -14.24
CA ILE A 215 2.20 8.87 -13.73
C ILE A 215 1.99 9.97 -14.79
N VAL A 216 0.74 10.33 -15.06
CA VAL A 216 0.41 11.40 -16.02
C VAL A 216 -0.29 12.58 -15.36
N GLY A 217 -0.82 12.40 -14.16
CA GLY A 217 -1.44 13.46 -13.39
C GLY A 217 -1.90 13.01 -12.00
N ALA A 218 -2.38 13.97 -11.22
CA ALA A 218 -3.01 13.75 -9.92
C ALA A 218 -4.00 14.88 -9.61
N ASP A 219 -4.96 14.65 -8.72
CA ASP A 219 -5.88 15.69 -8.25
C ASP A 219 -5.32 16.49 -7.07
N ALA A 220 -4.43 15.90 -6.27
CA ALA A 220 -3.81 16.62 -5.16
C ALA A 220 -2.38 16.19 -4.85
N LEU A 221 -1.64 17.13 -4.28
CA LEU A 221 -0.32 16.95 -3.68
C LEU A 221 -0.48 16.65 -2.19
N VAL A 222 0.27 15.67 -1.68
CA VAL A 222 0.22 15.27 -0.26
C VAL A 222 1.57 15.59 0.37
N ILE A 223 1.58 16.59 1.25
CA ILE A 223 2.74 16.96 2.06
C ILE A 223 2.54 16.34 3.44
N THR A 224 3.46 15.49 3.87
CA THR A 224 3.42 14.86 5.19
C THR A 224 4.53 15.42 6.06
N VAL A 225 4.15 15.89 7.25
CA VAL A 225 5.06 16.36 8.29
C VAL A 225 5.01 15.39 9.45
N PHE A 226 6.17 14.90 9.83
CA PHE A 226 6.44 14.00 10.94
C PHE A 226 7.08 14.81 12.04
N GLU A 227 6.54 14.76 13.25
CA GLU A 227 7.12 15.51 14.35
C GLU A 227 7.19 14.68 15.62
N ARG A 228 8.33 14.71 16.30
CA ARG A 228 8.40 14.23 17.68
C ARG A 228 7.77 15.27 18.60
N VAL A 229 6.69 14.90 19.28
CA VAL A 229 5.89 15.84 20.08
C VAL A 229 6.74 16.48 21.19
N THR A 230 6.78 17.81 21.20
CA THR A 230 7.28 18.63 22.32
C THR A 230 6.17 19.56 22.80
N GLU A 231 6.26 20.06 24.04
CA GLU A 231 5.16 20.82 24.68
C GLU A 231 4.73 22.10 23.93
N ASN A 232 5.58 22.65 23.04
CA ASN A 232 5.34 23.94 22.38
C ASN A 232 5.02 23.88 20.88
N THR A 233 5.24 22.77 20.17
CA THR A 233 5.16 22.84 18.70
C THR A 233 3.73 22.92 18.16
N ASN A 234 2.76 22.31 18.85
CA ASN A 234 1.39 22.27 18.36
C ASN A 234 0.79 23.67 18.27
N ARG A 235 1.12 24.56 19.22
CA ARG A 235 0.68 25.96 19.17
C ARG A 235 1.28 26.72 17.99
N GLN A 236 2.58 26.55 17.75
CA GLN A 236 3.24 27.22 16.62
C GLN A 236 2.68 26.76 15.28
N TRP A 237 2.36 25.47 15.15
CA TRP A 237 1.69 24.94 13.97
C TRP A 237 0.30 25.56 13.79
N ASP A 238 -0.52 25.56 14.85
CA ASP A 238 -1.87 26.13 14.82
C ASP A 238 -1.85 27.63 14.51
N ASP A 239 -0.88 28.37 15.05
CA ASP A 239 -0.69 29.79 14.78
C ASP A 239 -0.33 30.05 13.31
N ARG A 240 0.61 29.28 12.73
CA ARG A 240 1.00 29.37 11.31
C ARG A 240 -0.13 28.95 10.37
N LEU A 241 -0.91 27.94 10.75
CA LEU A 241 -2.07 27.51 9.97
C LEU A 241 -3.19 28.55 10.05
N GLY A 242 -3.36 29.19 11.21
CA GLY A 242 -4.27 30.32 11.41
C GLY A 242 -3.87 31.55 10.60
N SER A 243 -2.57 31.89 10.53
CA SER A 243 -2.08 32.99 9.69
C SER A 243 -2.28 32.69 8.21
N LEU A 244 -1.98 31.46 7.76
CA LEU A 244 -2.20 31.03 6.38
C LEU A 244 -3.68 31.14 5.97
N ALA A 245 -4.60 30.83 6.89
CA ALA A 245 -6.03 30.98 6.67
C ALA A 245 -6.46 32.46 6.52
N GLN A 246 -5.77 33.38 7.20
CA GLN A 246 -6.06 34.82 7.18
C GLN A 246 -5.45 35.53 5.97
N ASP A 247 -4.25 35.12 5.53
CA ASP A 247 -3.46 35.84 4.54
C ASP A 247 -4.10 35.89 3.14
N ALA A 248 -4.97 34.95 2.76
CA ALA A 248 -5.64 35.02 1.46
C ALA A 248 -6.90 34.12 1.33
N PRO A 249 -8.07 34.52 1.87
CA PRO A 249 -9.33 33.79 1.69
C PRO A 249 -9.81 33.69 0.24
N HIS A 250 -9.21 34.45 -0.69
CA HIS A 250 -9.54 34.44 -2.12
C HIS A 250 -8.51 33.71 -3.00
N ARG A 251 -7.36 33.32 -2.45
CA ARG A 251 -6.30 32.62 -3.19
C ARG A 251 -6.47 31.10 -3.13
N TRP A 252 -7.06 30.61 -2.04
CA TRP A 252 -7.28 29.19 -1.78
C TRP A 252 -8.48 28.97 -0.85
N ASP A 253 -9.19 27.86 -1.07
CA ASP A 253 -10.22 27.38 -0.16
C ASP A 253 -9.57 26.43 0.88
N LEU A 254 -9.34 26.93 2.09
CA LEU A 254 -8.79 26.11 3.18
C LEU A 254 -9.89 25.25 3.81
N TYR A 255 -9.59 23.97 4.03
CA TYR A 255 -10.44 23.08 4.82
C TYR A 255 -9.65 22.49 5.99
N PRO A 256 -10.08 22.67 7.25
CA PRO A 256 -11.21 23.48 7.70
C PRO A 256 -10.98 25.00 7.53
N ARG A 257 -12.05 25.76 7.24
CA ARG A 257 -11.97 27.20 6.87
C ARG A 257 -11.27 28.10 7.88
N GLY A 258 -11.28 27.74 9.15
CA GLY A 258 -10.63 28.52 10.22
C GLY A 258 -9.18 28.12 10.49
N GLY A 259 -8.61 27.16 9.77
CA GLY A 259 -7.26 26.64 10.05
C GLY A 259 -7.15 25.87 11.36
N HIS A 260 -8.27 25.58 12.03
CA HIS A 260 -8.30 24.79 13.26
C HIS A 260 -8.69 23.36 12.97
N VAL A 261 -7.73 22.44 13.07
CA VAL A 261 -7.99 21.01 12.91
C VAL A 261 -8.66 20.49 14.19
N GLU A 262 -9.84 19.88 14.06
CA GLU A 262 -10.46 19.23 15.21
C GLU A 262 -9.61 18.04 15.67
N ARG A 263 -9.30 18.01 16.98
CA ARG A 263 -8.71 16.92 17.78
C ARG A 263 -7.97 15.83 16.97
N GLY A 264 -6.65 15.86 17.02
CA GLY A 264 -5.81 14.76 16.52
C GLY A 264 -6.23 13.43 17.14
N GLN A 265 -6.35 12.39 16.31
CA GLN A 265 -6.64 11.03 16.76
C GLN A 265 -5.33 10.31 17.07
N LEU A 266 -5.20 9.79 18.29
CA LEU A 266 -4.06 8.99 18.66
C LEU A 266 -4.28 7.55 18.19
N TYR A 267 -3.40 7.08 17.31
CA TYR A 267 -3.39 5.70 16.83
C TYR A 267 -2.25 4.93 17.46
N GLU A 268 -2.53 3.68 17.84
CA GLU A 268 -1.52 2.73 18.28
C GLU A 268 -1.16 1.82 17.11
N PHE A 269 0.09 1.93 16.63
CA PHE A 269 0.65 1.03 15.64
C PHE A 269 1.33 -0.14 16.34
N GLN A 270 0.73 -1.33 16.25
CA GLN A 270 1.29 -2.54 16.82
C GLN A 270 1.83 -3.44 15.73
N GLN A 271 3.10 -3.82 15.88
CA GLN A 271 3.71 -4.92 15.16
C GLN A 271 3.73 -6.13 16.10
N LYS A 272 2.74 -7.02 15.96
CA LYS A 272 2.69 -8.24 16.77
C LYS A 272 3.33 -9.39 16.00
N PRO A 273 4.44 -9.98 16.48
CA PRO A 273 4.94 -11.20 15.87
C PRO A 273 3.84 -12.27 15.94
N LEU A 274 3.70 -13.08 14.90
CA LEU A 274 2.87 -14.27 14.96
C LEU A 274 3.37 -15.11 16.14
N SER A 275 2.48 -15.41 17.09
CA SER A 275 2.85 -16.33 18.16
C SER A 275 3.10 -17.71 17.55
N THR A 276 4.02 -18.49 18.12
CA THR A 276 4.17 -19.91 17.79
C THR A 276 2.85 -20.67 18.00
N ASN A 277 2.01 -20.22 18.92
CA ASN A 277 0.66 -20.74 19.12
C ASN A 277 -0.26 -20.42 17.94
N ASP A 278 -0.15 -19.23 17.35
CA ASP A 278 -0.96 -18.83 16.19
C ASP A 278 -0.52 -19.62 14.96
N GLU A 279 0.78 -19.81 14.76
CA GLU A 279 1.32 -20.66 13.69
C GLU A 279 0.86 -22.11 13.84
N LEU A 280 0.91 -22.66 15.05
CA LEU A 280 0.43 -24.02 15.33
C LEU A 280 -1.09 -24.14 15.19
N ALA A 281 -1.86 -23.13 15.61
CA ALA A 281 -3.31 -23.11 15.44
C ALA A 281 -3.70 -23.03 13.96
N LEU A 282 -3.05 -22.17 13.18
CA LEU A 282 -3.21 -22.09 11.73
C LEU A 282 -2.84 -23.43 11.08
N ALA A 283 -1.62 -23.94 11.31
CA ALA A 283 -1.17 -25.22 10.77
C ALA A 283 -2.09 -26.38 11.17
N GLY A 284 -2.55 -26.40 12.43
CA GLY A 284 -3.49 -27.37 12.95
C GLY A 284 -4.85 -27.29 12.27
N SER A 285 -5.40 -26.09 12.08
CA SER A 285 -6.69 -25.87 11.41
C SER A 285 -6.66 -26.32 9.95
N TYR A 286 -5.61 -25.97 9.19
CA TYR A 286 -5.42 -26.43 7.81
C TYR A 286 -5.18 -27.94 7.73
N SER A 287 -4.41 -28.50 8.67
CA SER A 287 -4.18 -29.95 8.74
C SER A 287 -5.46 -30.72 9.09
N PHE A 288 -6.29 -30.19 9.97
CA PHE A 288 -7.58 -30.78 10.34
C PHE A 288 -8.57 -30.70 9.18
N MET A 289 -8.64 -29.58 8.48
CA MET A 289 -9.45 -29.43 7.27
C MET A 289 -8.99 -30.41 6.18
N LEU A 290 -7.68 -30.52 5.95
CA LEU A 290 -7.10 -31.47 5.02
C LEU A 290 -7.41 -32.92 5.41
N GLY A 291 -7.20 -33.28 6.68
CA GLY A 291 -7.51 -34.60 7.22
C GLY A 291 -8.99 -34.95 7.10
N TYR A 292 -9.88 -33.99 7.36
CA TYR A 292 -11.32 -34.15 7.19
C TYR A 292 -11.70 -34.41 5.72
N ILE A 293 -11.11 -33.67 4.78
CA ILE A 293 -11.34 -33.89 3.34
C ILE A 293 -10.87 -35.29 2.93
N ILE A 294 -9.66 -35.68 3.35
CA ILE A 294 -9.08 -37.00 3.07
C ILE A 294 -9.96 -38.11 3.66
N TRP A 295 -10.41 -37.96 4.90
CA TRP A 295 -11.28 -38.93 5.57
C TRP A 295 -12.60 -39.11 4.82
N ASN A 296 -13.30 -38.02 4.49
CA ASN A 296 -14.58 -38.09 3.77
C ASN A 296 -14.42 -38.67 2.36
N LEU A 297 -13.33 -38.37 1.66
CA LEU A 297 -13.06 -38.93 0.34
C LEU A 297 -12.65 -40.41 0.39
N SER A 298 -11.98 -40.85 1.47
CA SER A 298 -11.57 -42.25 1.64
C SER A 298 -12.76 -43.22 1.81
N SER A 299 -13.89 -42.72 2.29
CA SER A 299 -15.14 -43.48 2.42
C SER A 299 -15.81 -43.78 1.07
N LEU A 300 -15.48 -43.02 0.02
CA LEU A 300 -16.05 -43.22 -1.31
C LEU A 300 -15.32 -44.38 -2.03
N ARG A 301 -15.97 -45.55 -2.07
CA ARG A 301 -15.52 -46.78 -2.78
C ARG A 301 -15.09 -46.59 -4.26
N ALA A 302 -15.37 -45.43 -4.87
CA ALA A 302 -15.01 -45.10 -6.24
C ALA A 302 -13.53 -44.71 -6.43
N VAL A 303 -12.79 -44.41 -5.36
CA VAL A 303 -11.40 -43.94 -5.46
C VAL A 303 -10.44 -45.03 -4.93
N LYS A 304 -10.16 -46.04 -5.76
CA LYS A 304 -9.18 -47.09 -5.42
C LYS A 304 -7.73 -46.56 -5.36
N SER A 305 -7.47 -45.36 -5.90
CA SER A 305 -6.17 -44.67 -5.85
C SER A 305 -6.25 -43.45 -4.93
N TRP A 306 -6.24 -43.69 -3.62
CA TRP A 306 -6.19 -42.66 -2.59
C TRP A 306 -4.87 -41.85 -2.64
N THR A 307 -3.80 -42.48 -3.10
CA THR A 307 -2.46 -41.86 -3.27
C THR A 307 -2.44 -40.81 -4.37
N GLY A 308 -3.10 -41.05 -5.51
CA GLY A 308 -3.16 -40.09 -6.61
C GLY A 308 -3.90 -38.81 -6.24
N LEU A 309 -5.02 -38.93 -5.52
CA LEU A 309 -5.79 -37.78 -5.04
C LEU A 309 -5.00 -36.95 -4.01
N LEU A 310 -4.32 -37.63 -3.07
CA LEU A 310 -3.49 -36.98 -2.07
C LEU A 310 -2.31 -36.22 -2.71
N ILE A 311 -1.65 -36.81 -3.72
CA ILE A 311 -0.59 -36.15 -4.50
C ILE A 311 -1.13 -34.94 -5.27
N THR A 312 -2.30 -35.04 -5.90
CA THR A 312 -2.89 -33.87 -6.60
C THR A 312 -3.26 -32.74 -5.65
N LEU A 313 -3.76 -33.07 -4.46
CA LEU A 313 -4.20 -32.08 -3.48
C LEU A 313 -3.00 -31.41 -2.79
N ILE A 314 -1.94 -32.17 -2.51
CA ILE A 314 -0.64 -31.62 -2.07
C ILE A 314 -0.03 -30.76 -3.18
N SER A 315 0.01 -31.24 -4.43
CA SER A 315 0.57 -30.47 -5.55
C SER A 315 -0.18 -29.17 -5.79
N GLN A 316 -1.52 -29.19 -5.74
CA GLN A 316 -2.34 -27.98 -5.84
C GLN A 316 -2.10 -27.06 -4.64
N ALA A 317 -2.08 -27.57 -3.40
CA ALA A 317 -1.77 -26.77 -2.23
C ALA A 317 -0.37 -26.14 -2.31
N SER A 318 0.65 -26.88 -2.75
CA SER A 318 2.01 -26.39 -2.93
C SER A 318 2.13 -25.32 -4.03
N LEU A 319 1.28 -25.34 -5.06
CA LEU A 319 1.20 -24.26 -6.06
C LEU A 319 0.59 -22.98 -5.49
N PHE A 320 -0.22 -23.07 -4.42
CA PHE A 320 -0.78 -21.93 -3.70
C PHE A 320 0.12 -21.42 -2.55
N PHE A 321 1.11 -22.20 -2.13
CA PHE A 321 2.18 -21.75 -1.23
C PHE A 321 3.41 -21.36 -2.06
N PRO A 322 3.61 -20.07 -2.42
CA PRO A 322 4.91 -19.65 -2.91
C PRO A 322 5.93 -20.01 -1.82
N SER A 323 6.84 -20.91 -2.17
CA SER A 323 7.86 -21.43 -1.27
C SER A 323 8.68 -20.27 -0.71
N SER A 324 8.47 -19.96 0.56
CA SER A 324 9.25 -19.03 1.39
C SER A 324 10.69 -19.49 1.65
N ARG A 325 11.24 -20.38 0.80
CA ARG A 325 12.62 -20.90 0.86
C ARG A 325 13.42 -20.69 -0.42
N CYS A 326 13.17 -19.61 -1.15
CA CYS A 326 14.01 -19.20 -2.27
C CYS A 326 14.56 -17.79 -2.08
N HIS A 327 15.21 -17.49 -0.95
CA HIS A 327 16.12 -16.34 -0.82
C HIS A 327 17.11 -16.51 0.37
N ARG A 328 17.58 -17.73 0.63
CA ARG A 328 18.77 -17.94 1.46
C ARG A 328 20.00 -18.04 0.55
N PHE A 329 20.37 -16.93 -0.07
CA PHE A 329 21.70 -16.72 -0.61
C PHE A 329 22.05 -15.24 -0.43
N GLU A 330 22.65 -14.98 0.72
CA GLU A 330 23.28 -13.73 1.09
C GLU A 330 24.78 -13.93 0.79
N PRO A 331 25.37 -13.28 -0.21
CA PRO A 331 26.80 -13.01 -0.16
C PRO A 331 26.96 -11.73 0.67
N ILE A 332 27.41 -11.94 1.90
CA ILE A 332 28.24 -10.99 2.64
C ILE A 332 29.16 -10.29 1.66
N LEU A 333 29.11 -8.95 1.60
CA LEU A 333 30.26 -8.08 1.33
C LEU A 333 29.84 -6.62 1.57
N LEU A 334 30.14 -6.18 2.79
CA LEU A 334 30.57 -4.82 3.16
C LEU A 334 31.83 -4.45 2.34
N PRO A 335 32.16 -3.15 2.14
CA PRO A 335 32.11 -2.07 3.13
C PRO A 335 31.13 -0.93 2.86
#